data_AF-A0A293MDD0-F1
#
_entry.id   AF-A0A293MDD0-F1
#
_cell.length_a   1.000
_cell.length_b   1.000
_cell.length_c   1.000
_cell.angle_alpha   90.00
_cell.angle_beta   90.00
_cell.angle_gamma   90.00
#
_symmetry.space_group_name_H-M   'P 1'
#
loop_
_entity.id
_entity.type
_entity.pdbx_description
1 polymer ?
#
loop_
_entity_poly.entity_id
_entity_poly.type
_entity_poly.pdbx_seq_one_letter_code
_entity_poly.pdbx_strand_id
1 'polypeptide(L)'
;MATTWASIAALCLDGIRCAIRIACIFHITLERNAYVQALARFTLLTANSPITEMKSKNIDTIKTLITVAHLDGNYLGKSWLEILRCISQLELAQLIGTGVKPRYLNSGTGAVGAPPEGSVLDPIELTRSGLPMDQKRMALLQESMGETSSQSVVVAVDRIFTGSTRLDGNAIVDFVRALCQVSLEELANPSHPRMFSLQKIVEISYYNMGRIRLQWSRIWEVLGEHFNRVGCSPSEDVSFFALDSLRQLSMKFIEKGEFANFRFQKDFLRPFEHIMKRNRSPTIRDMVVRCVAQMVNSQAANIKSGWKNIFSVFHLAASDRDESIVELAFQTTGRIVTETYSCHFLALVDSFQDAVKCLSEFACNACFPDTSMESIRLIRHCAKYVAEQPHAFRDHNMEDQTVPEEDRVWVRGWFPILFELSCIVNRCKLDIRTRALTVMFEVVKTYGACFSPHWWQDLFQIIFRIFDNMKLPERHNEKAEWMTTTCNHALYAIVDVFTQYYDVLGNLLLDELFVQLHWCVQQDNKQLARSGTNCLENLVISNGTKFSTETWDKTCQCMLDIFFLTP
;
A
#
# COMPACT_ATOMS: atom_id res chain seq x y z
N MET A 1 -46.18 -12.42 44.47
CA MET A 1 -46.15 -11.14 43.70
C MET A 1 -44.87 -10.97 42.88
N ALA A 2 -43.66 -11.13 43.42
CA ALA A 2 -42.43 -11.01 42.61
C ALA A 2 -42.34 -12.07 41.48
N THR A 3 -42.78 -13.30 41.73
CA THR A 3 -42.84 -14.40 40.75
C THR A 3 -43.82 -14.17 39.60
N THR A 4 -44.93 -13.45 39.83
CA THR A 4 -45.92 -13.13 38.79
C THR A 4 -45.47 -11.98 37.89
N TRP A 5 -44.67 -11.04 38.39
CA TRP A 5 -44.10 -9.97 37.56
C TRP A 5 -42.98 -10.46 36.66
N ALA A 6 -42.15 -11.39 37.14
CA ALA A 6 -41.10 -12.03 36.34
C ALA A 6 -41.69 -12.85 35.18
N SER A 7 -42.79 -13.58 35.42
CA SER A 7 -43.46 -14.35 34.36
C SER A 7 -44.12 -13.45 33.30
N ILE A 8 -44.71 -12.32 33.70
CA ILE A 8 -45.26 -11.33 32.76
C ILE A 8 -44.14 -10.71 31.90
N ALA A 9 -43.02 -10.32 32.51
CA ALA A 9 -41.88 -9.77 31.79
C ALA A 9 -41.32 -10.77 30.76
N ALA A 10 -41.18 -12.05 31.14
CA ALA A 10 -40.75 -13.11 30.23
C ALA A 10 -41.71 -13.28 29.03
N LEU A 11 -43.02 -13.32 29.27
CA LEU A 11 -44.03 -13.42 28.20
C LEU A 11 -44.00 -12.21 27.25
N CYS A 12 -43.79 -11.00 27.78
CA CYS A 12 -43.63 -9.80 26.95
C CYS A 12 -42.38 -9.86 26.05
N LEU A 13 -41.24 -10.28 26.62
CA LEU A 13 -40.00 -10.45 25.86
C LEU A 13 -40.14 -11.52 24.77
N ASP A 14 -40.80 -12.65 25.09
CA ASP A 14 -41.12 -13.68 24.10
C ASP A 14 -42.07 -13.17 23.00
N GLY A 15 -43.07 -12.36 23.36
CA GLY A 15 -43.96 -11.72 22.40
C GLY A 15 -43.20 -10.82 21.42
N ILE A 16 -42.30 -9.97 21.92
CA ILE A 16 -41.45 -9.11 21.08
C ILE A 16 -40.52 -9.96 20.20
N ARG A 17 -39.89 -11.00 20.75
CA ARG A 17 -39.04 -11.93 19.99
C ARG A 17 -39.80 -12.58 18.83
N CYS A 18 -41.01 -13.08 19.09
CA CYS A 18 -41.88 -13.65 18.05
C CYS A 18 -42.28 -12.61 16.99
N ALA A 19 -42.61 -11.38 17.40
CA ALA A 19 -42.94 -10.30 16.47
C ALA A 19 -41.75 -9.94 15.57
N ILE A 20 -40.54 -9.87 16.12
CA ILE A 20 -39.30 -9.68 15.34
C ILE A 20 -39.13 -10.82 14.33
N ARG A 21 -39.31 -12.07 14.77
CA ARG A 21 -39.20 -13.24 13.88
C ARG A 21 -40.20 -13.19 12.73
N ILE A 22 -41.46 -12.84 13.00
CA ILE A 22 -42.49 -12.66 11.97
C ILE A 22 -42.06 -11.56 11.00
N ALA A 23 -41.65 -10.40 11.50
CA ALA A 23 -41.19 -9.29 10.66
C ALA A 23 -39.97 -9.67 9.81
N CYS A 24 -39.04 -10.47 10.35
CA CYS A 24 -37.91 -11.02 9.63
C CYS A 24 -38.33 -11.96 8.49
N ILE A 25 -39.21 -12.93 8.77
CA ILE A 25 -39.69 -13.92 7.79
C ILE A 25 -40.46 -13.27 6.64
N PHE A 26 -41.30 -12.28 6.95
CA PHE A 26 -42.10 -11.56 5.95
C PHE A 26 -41.40 -10.32 5.37
N HIS A 27 -40.11 -10.10 5.71
CA HIS A 27 -39.31 -8.96 5.24
C HIS A 27 -39.94 -7.57 5.53
N ILE A 28 -40.66 -7.43 6.64
CA ILE A 28 -41.33 -6.20 7.05
C ILE A 28 -40.33 -5.28 7.79
N THR A 29 -39.58 -4.51 7.02
CA THR A 29 -38.36 -3.83 7.50
C THR A 29 -38.60 -2.76 8.57
N LEU A 30 -39.70 -2.01 8.47
CA LEU A 30 -40.02 -0.92 9.41
C LEU A 30 -40.28 -1.47 10.82
N GLU A 31 -41.15 -2.47 10.89
CA GLU A 31 -41.60 -3.15 12.10
C GLU A 31 -40.44 -3.90 12.74
N ARG A 32 -39.66 -4.64 11.94
CA ARG A 32 -38.44 -5.31 12.42
C ARG A 32 -37.51 -4.30 13.09
N ASN A 33 -37.21 -3.18 12.42
CA ASN A 33 -36.33 -2.15 12.97
C ASN A 33 -36.91 -1.55 14.26
N ALA A 34 -38.21 -1.26 14.29
CA ALA A 34 -38.89 -0.68 15.45
C ALA A 34 -38.86 -1.63 16.66
N TYR A 35 -39.17 -2.92 16.48
CA TYR A 35 -39.14 -3.91 17.55
C TYR A 35 -37.72 -4.15 18.07
N VAL A 36 -36.71 -4.27 17.19
CA VAL A 36 -35.31 -4.41 17.62
C VAL A 36 -34.85 -3.17 18.38
N GLN A 37 -35.19 -1.96 17.90
CA GLN A 37 -34.82 -0.72 18.59
C GLN A 37 -35.52 -0.60 19.95
N ALA A 38 -36.79 -1.01 20.06
CA ALA A 38 -37.49 -1.05 21.34
C ALA A 38 -36.82 -2.02 22.32
N LEU A 39 -36.47 -3.22 21.86
CA LEU A 39 -35.77 -4.22 22.67
C LEU A 39 -34.38 -3.71 23.10
N ALA A 40 -33.64 -3.07 22.20
CA ALA A 40 -32.35 -2.43 22.50
C ALA A 40 -32.49 -1.35 23.59
N ARG A 41 -33.50 -0.48 23.51
CA ARG A 41 -33.75 0.55 24.54
C ARG A 41 -34.12 -0.05 25.89
N PHE A 42 -34.87 -1.15 25.92
CA PHE A 42 -35.23 -1.84 27.16
C PHE A 42 -34.03 -2.47 27.88
N THR A 43 -32.88 -2.63 27.21
CA THR A 43 -31.63 -3.03 27.90
C THR A 43 -31.09 -1.96 28.84
N LEU A 44 -31.49 -0.69 28.66
CA LEU A 44 -30.91 0.51 29.30
C LEU A 44 -29.42 0.76 29.01
N LEU A 45 -28.76 -0.08 28.21
CA LEU A 45 -27.35 0.08 27.85
C LEU A 45 -27.10 1.20 26.84
N THR A 46 -28.09 1.49 26.00
CA THR A 46 -28.03 2.54 24.97
C THR A 46 -28.83 3.78 25.35
N ALA A 47 -29.46 3.78 26.52
CA ALA A 47 -30.17 4.92 27.08
C ALA A 47 -29.19 5.84 27.81
N ASN A 48 -29.47 7.14 27.88
CA ASN A 48 -28.71 8.10 28.71
C ASN A 48 -28.90 7.87 30.24
N SER A 49 -29.35 6.69 30.64
CA SER A 49 -29.60 6.30 32.01
C SER A 49 -28.32 5.76 32.66
N PRO A 50 -28.07 6.04 33.95
CA PRO A 50 -26.90 5.49 34.63
C PRO A 50 -27.02 3.97 34.77
N ILE A 51 -25.91 3.25 34.54
CA ILE A 51 -25.82 1.78 34.58
C ILE A 51 -26.29 1.21 35.94
N THR A 52 -26.20 2.00 37.01
CA THR A 52 -26.74 1.68 38.35
C THR A 52 -28.24 1.39 38.39
N GLU A 53 -29.01 1.77 37.38
CA GLU A 53 -30.46 1.55 37.30
C GLU A 53 -30.86 0.19 36.69
N MET A 54 -29.89 -0.61 36.23
CA MET A 54 -30.14 -1.92 35.64
C MET A 54 -30.71 -2.92 36.66
N LYS A 55 -31.75 -3.63 36.25
CA LYS A 55 -32.43 -4.70 37.01
C LYS A 55 -32.42 -6.00 36.22
N SER A 56 -32.78 -7.12 36.86
CA SER A 56 -32.85 -8.45 36.23
C SER A 56 -33.61 -8.49 34.90
N LYS A 57 -34.74 -7.78 34.80
CA LYS A 57 -35.51 -7.65 33.54
C LYS A 57 -34.70 -7.09 32.36
N ASN A 58 -33.76 -6.18 32.63
CA ASN A 58 -32.89 -5.60 31.60
C ASN A 58 -31.86 -6.63 31.13
N ILE A 59 -31.38 -7.49 32.03
CA ILE A 59 -30.49 -8.61 31.71
C ILE A 59 -31.21 -9.66 30.86
N ASP A 60 -32.46 -9.99 31.21
CA ASP A 60 -33.29 -10.89 30.38
C ASP A 60 -33.60 -10.30 29.00
N THR A 61 -33.71 -8.97 28.92
CA THR A 61 -33.83 -8.26 27.64
C THR A 61 -32.56 -8.39 26.79
N ILE A 62 -31.38 -8.26 27.39
CA ILE A 62 -30.08 -8.48 26.71
C ILE A 62 -30.00 -9.91 26.18
N LYS A 63 -30.33 -10.92 27.00
CA LYS A 63 -30.36 -12.33 26.58
C LYS A 63 -31.33 -12.56 25.42
N THR A 64 -32.51 -11.92 25.47
CA THR A 64 -33.50 -11.99 24.39
C THR A 64 -32.96 -11.36 23.10
N LEU A 65 -32.30 -10.20 23.19
CA LEU A 65 -31.69 -9.52 22.05
C LEU A 65 -30.57 -10.36 21.40
N ILE A 66 -29.71 -10.99 22.20
CA ILE A 66 -28.67 -11.92 21.71
C ILE A 66 -29.31 -13.16 21.07
N THR A 67 -30.41 -13.66 21.63
CA THR A 67 -31.16 -14.79 21.06
C THR A 67 -31.75 -14.44 19.69
N VAL A 68 -32.32 -13.24 19.53
CA VAL A 68 -32.77 -12.72 18.23
C VAL A 68 -31.60 -12.64 17.24
N ALA A 69 -30.46 -12.10 17.66
CA ALA A 69 -29.26 -12.01 16.84
C ALA A 69 -28.77 -13.39 16.35
N HIS A 70 -28.85 -14.40 17.22
CA HIS A 70 -28.44 -15.77 16.90
C HIS A 70 -29.41 -16.48 15.95
N LEU A 71 -30.72 -16.35 16.17
CA LEU A 71 -31.74 -17.11 15.44
C LEU A 71 -32.13 -16.47 14.10
N ASP A 72 -32.21 -15.14 14.06
CA ASP A 72 -32.79 -14.40 12.93
C ASP A 72 -31.72 -13.54 12.21
N GLY A 73 -30.43 -13.81 12.45
CA GLY A 73 -29.28 -13.03 11.96
C GLY A 73 -29.26 -12.72 10.46
N ASN A 74 -29.73 -13.66 9.63
CA ASN A 74 -29.79 -13.48 8.18
C ASN A 74 -30.81 -12.41 7.72
N TYR A 75 -31.77 -12.07 8.58
CA TYR A 75 -32.90 -11.22 8.23
C TYR A 75 -32.87 -9.86 8.93
N LEU A 76 -31.87 -9.58 9.76
CA LEU A 76 -31.78 -8.37 10.56
C LEU A 76 -31.41 -7.12 9.74
N GLY A 77 -30.62 -7.27 8.67
CA GLY A 77 -30.15 -6.15 7.85
C GLY A 77 -29.59 -5.00 8.71
N LYS A 78 -30.09 -3.77 8.52
CA LYS A 78 -29.67 -2.58 9.28
C LYS A 78 -29.90 -2.68 10.80
N SER A 79 -30.77 -3.57 11.27
CA SER A 79 -31.02 -3.77 12.70
C SER A 79 -29.81 -4.35 13.45
N TRP A 80 -28.82 -4.91 12.74
CA TRP A 80 -27.53 -5.32 13.32
C TRP A 80 -26.83 -4.20 14.09
N LEU A 81 -26.98 -2.94 13.63
CA LEU A 81 -26.34 -1.79 14.27
C LEU A 81 -26.79 -1.60 15.72
N GLU A 82 -28.09 -1.66 15.98
CA GLU A 82 -28.62 -1.50 17.35
C GLU A 82 -28.16 -2.64 18.27
N ILE A 83 -28.12 -3.87 17.75
CA ILE A 83 -27.67 -5.05 18.49
C ILE A 83 -26.18 -4.94 18.83
N LEU A 84 -25.34 -4.60 17.86
CA LEU A 84 -23.90 -4.48 18.08
C LEU A 84 -23.55 -3.29 18.98
N ARG A 85 -24.30 -2.19 18.92
CA ARG A 85 -24.20 -1.11 19.92
C ARG A 85 -24.52 -1.60 21.32
N CYS A 86 -25.60 -2.36 21.51
CA CYS A 86 -25.92 -2.94 22.81
C CYS A 86 -24.80 -3.87 23.31
N ILE A 87 -24.21 -4.69 22.44
CA ILE A 87 -23.09 -5.57 22.80
C ILE A 87 -21.85 -4.76 23.19
N SER A 88 -21.52 -3.72 22.43
CA SER A 88 -20.42 -2.80 22.72
C SER A 88 -20.58 -2.07 24.07
N GLN A 89 -21.79 -1.61 24.37
CA GLN A 89 -22.10 -0.96 25.65
C GLN A 89 -22.16 -1.96 26.82
N LEU A 90 -22.59 -3.20 26.57
CA LEU A 90 -22.53 -4.28 27.56
C LEU A 90 -21.08 -4.55 27.98
N GLU A 91 -20.16 -4.64 27.02
CA GLU A 91 -18.75 -4.84 27.30
C GLU A 91 -18.13 -3.65 28.05
N LEU A 92 -18.51 -2.40 27.68
CA LEU A 92 -18.10 -1.21 28.42
C LEU A 92 -18.54 -1.27 29.88
N ALA A 93 -19.80 -1.64 30.10
CA ALA A 93 -20.32 -1.80 31.44
C ALA A 93 -19.46 -2.82 32.18
N GLN A 94 -19.28 -4.04 31.64
CA GLN A 94 -18.52 -5.14 32.24
C GLN A 94 -17.10 -4.74 32.68
N LEU A 95 -16.40 -3.96 31.86
CA LEU A 95 -15.09 -3.40 32.20
C LEU A 95 -15.14 -2.50 33.44
N ILE A 96 -16.13 -1.60 33.53
CA ILE A 96 -16.30 -0.69 34.67
C ILE A 96 -16.61 -1.48 35.95
N GLY A 97 -17.48 -2.49 35.87
CA GLY A 97 -17.91 -3.28 37.03
C GLY A 97 -16.85 -4.23 37.59
N THR A 98 -15.91 -4.67 36.75
CA THR A 98 -14.83 -5.59 37.16
C THR A 98 -13.57 -4.85 37.64
N GLY A 99 -13.49 -3.53 37.43
CA GLY A 99 -12.30 -2.74 37.76
C GLY A 99 -11.05 -3.10 36.96
N VAL A 100 -11.19 -3.94 35.93
CA VAL A 100 -10.08 -4.40 35.08
C VAL A 100 -9.78 -3.32 34.06
N LYS A 101 -8.62 -2.68 34.21
CA LYS A 101 -8.09 -1.74 33.20
C LYS A 101 -7.88 -2.49 31.88
N PRO A 102 -8.20 -1.90 30.71
CA PRO A 102 -7.81 -2.47 29.44
C PRO A 102 -6.28 -2.49 29.37
N ARG A 103 -5.68 -3.63 29.73
CA ARG A 103 -4.28 -3.91 29.43
C ARG A 103 -4.25 -4.37 27.98
N TYR A 104 -3.56 -3.60 27.14
CA TYR A 104 -3.16 -4.01 25.80
C TYR A 104 -2.51 -5.40 25.89
N LEU A 105 -3.23 -6.44 25.45
CA LEU A 105 -2.69 -7.79 25.37
C LEU A 105 -1.76 -7.86 24.17
N ASN A 106 -0.51 -7.45 24.38
CA ASN A 106 0.60 -7.76 23.49
C ASN A 106 0.82 -9.28 23.55
N SER A 107 0.29 -10.02 22.57
CA SER A 107 0.65 -11.42 22.37
C SER A 107 1.81 -11.50 21.36
N GLY A 108 3.02 -11.68 21.88
CA GLY A 108 4.14 -12.29 21.16
C GLY A 108 5.27 -11.37 20.67
N THR A 109 6.27 -11.11 21.51
CA THR A 109 7.71 -11.47 21.34
C THR A 109 8.55 -10.66 22.34
N GLY A 110 9.52 -11.31 22.99
CA GLY A 110 10.22 -10.77 24.16
C GLY A 110 11.24 -9.69 23.85
N ALA A 111 11.30 -8.68 24.73
CA ALA A 111 12.52 -7.94 25.05
C ALA A 111 12.40 -7.38 26.48
N VAL A 112 13.49 -7.55 27.23
CA VAL A 112 13.66 -7.19 28.65
C VAL A 112 13.81 -5.68 28.78
N GLY A 113 12.95 -5.03 29.58
CA GLY A 113 13.08 -3.64 29.98
C GLY A 113 12.07 -3.29 31.07
N ALA A 114 12.56 -2.85 32.23
CA ALA A 114 11.76 -2.51 33.41
C ALA A 114 10.72 -1.40 33.10
N PRO A 115 9.55 -1.37 33.77
CA PRO A 115 8.55 -0.33 33.56
C PRO A 115 9.02 1.00 34.17
N PRO A 116 8.77 2.16 33.53
CA PRO A 116 8.87 3.45 34.19
C PRO A 116 7.69 3.61 35.16
N GLU A 117 8.00 3.84 36.43
CA GLU A 117 7.04 4.31 37.44
C GLU A 117 6.57 5.72 37.07
N GLY A 118 5.24 5.92 36.93
CA GLY A 118 4.67 7.27 36.85
C GLY A 118 3.48 7.44 35.91
N SER A 119 2.30 6.96 36.31
CA SER A 119 1.01 7.65 36.12
C SER A 119 -0.12 6.80 36.72
N VAL A 120 -0.42 7.07 37.99
CA VAL A 120 -1.61 6.55 38.64
C VAL A 120 -2.79 7.37 38.12
N LEU A 121 -3.55 6.83 37.16
CA LEU A 121 -4.82 7.43 36.71
C LEU A 121 -5.97 6.98 37.61
N ASP A 122 -6.68 7.96 38.16
CA ASP A 122 -7.83 7.81 39.06
C ASP A 122 -9.06 7.24 38.32
N PRO A 123 -9.85 6.33 38.93
CA PRO A 123 -11.06 5.72 38.33
C PRO A 123 -12.23 6.68 38.01
N ILE A 124 -12.05 8.00 38.10
CA ILE A 124 -13.12 9.00 38.19
C ILE A 124 -13.47 9.63 36.82
N GLU A 125 -12.68 9.43 35.77
CA GLU A 125 -12.92 10.11 34.46
C GLU A 125 -13.78 9.33 33.45
N LEU A 126 -14.26 8.13 33.78
CA LEU A 126 -15.05 7.30 32.86
C LEU A 126 -16.55 7.62 32.80
N THR A 127 -17.03 8.56 33.61
CA THR A 127 -18.40 9.06 33.54
C THR A 127 -18.42 10.49 33.00
N ARG A 128 -19.30 10.76 32.02
CA ARG A 128 -19.53 12.06 31.35
C ARG A 128 -19.97 13.22 32.28
N SER A 129 -19.83 13.05 33.58
CA SER A 129 -20.15 13.96 34.66
C SER A 129 -19.10 13.71 35.73
N GLY A 130 -18.04 14.52 35.76
CA GLY A 130 -16.87 14.41 36.65
C GLY A 130 -17.20 14.62 38.12
N LEU A 131 -18.05 13.76 38.68
CA LEU A 131 -18.34 13.68 40.11
C LEU A 131 -17.59 12.49 40.72
N PRO A 132 -16.99 12.64 41.90
CA PRO A 132 -16.37 11.53 42.62
C PRO A 132 -17.36 10.37 42.79
N MET A 133 -16.96 9.17 42.37
CA MET A 133 -17.78 7.96 42.51
C MET A 133 -17.70 7.42 43.94
N ASP A 134 -18.80 7.48 44.68
CA ASP A 134 -18.90 6.90 46.03
C ASP A 134 -18.69 5.37 46.00
N GLN A 135 -17.93 4.87 46.98
CA GLN A 135 -17.62 3.44 47.19
C GLN A 135 -18.89 2.55 47.27
N LYS A 136 -20.02 3.13 47.71
CA LYS A 136 -21.34 2.47 47.78
C LYS A 136 -22.01 2.33 46.41
N ARG A 137 -21.79 3.26 45.48
CA ARG A 137 -22.25 3.15 44.08
C ARG A 137 -21.43 2.11 43.31
N MET A 138 -20.14 2.01 43.58
CA MET A 138 -19.28 0.96 43.01
C MET A 138 -19.73 -0.44 43.45
N ALA A 139 -20.08 -0.64 44.72
CA ALA A 139 -20.61 -1.91 45.21
C ALA A 139 -21.95 -2.29 44.57
N LEU A 140 -22.87 -1.32 44.40
CA LEU A 140 -24.16 -1.54 43.72
C LEU A 140 -24.00 -1.83 42.22
N LEU A 141 -23.03 -1.18 41.56
CA LEU A 141 -22.63 -1.53 40.20
C LEU A 141 -22.14 -2.97 40.16
N GLN A 142 -21.20 -3.36 41.03
CA GLN A 142 -20.62 -4.69 41.04
C GLN A 142 -21.65 -5.80 41.31
N GLU A 143 -22.66 -5.54 42.16
CA GLU A 143 -23.78 -6.45 42.43
C GLU A 143 -24.72 -6.61 41.22
N SER A 144 -25.18 -5.51 40.61
CA SER A 144 -26.03 -5.53 39.40
C SER A 144 -25.28 -6.14 38.19
N MET A 145 -23.95 -6.06 38.20
CA MET A 145 -23.08 -6.50 37.13
C MET A 145 -22.56 -7.93 37.23
N GLY A 146 -22.70 -8.59 38.38
CA GLY A 146 -22.36 -10.01 38.53
C GLY A 146 -23.18 -10.91 37.60
N GLU A 147 -24.45 -10.56 37.35
CA GLU A 147 -25.36 -11.30 36.47
C GLU A 147 -25.09 -11.05 34.97
N THR A 148 -24.78 -9.82 34.57
CA THR A 148 -24.42 -9.47 33.18
C THR A 148 -23.01 -9.92 32.81
N SER A 149 -22.10 -10.01 33.79
CA SER A 149 -20.78 -10.63 33.65
C SER A 149 -20.82 -12.16 33.77
N SER A 150 -22.02 -12.76 33.86
CA SER A 150 -22.14 -14.21 33.93
C SER A 150 -21.52 -14.87 32.69
N GLN A 151 -20.81 -15.98 32.92
CA GLN A 151 -20.19 -16.80 31.87
C GLN A 151 -21.17 -17.08 30.71
N SER A 152 -22.45 -17.26 31.02
CA SER A 152 -23.50 -17.53 30.04
C SER A 152 -23.70 -16.40 29.03
N VAL A 153 -23.68 -15.14 29.46
CA VAL A 153 -23.88 -13.97 28.60
C VAL A 153 -22.64 -13.71 27.77
N VAL A 154 -21.45 -13.79 28.38
CA VAL A 154 -20.16 -13.64 27.67
C VAL A 154 -20.04 -14.66 26.54
N VAL A 155 -20.34 -15.94 26.83
CA VAL A 155 -20.35 -17.01 25.81
C VAL A 155 -21.41 -16.76 24.73
N ALA A 156 -22.58 -16.24 25.10
CA ALA A 156 -23.62 -15.93 24.12
C ALA A 156 -23.22 -14.79 23.17
N VAL A 157 -22.53 -13.75 23.67
CA VAL A 157 -21.96 -12.67 22.86
C VAL A 157 -20.88 -13.20 21.92
N ASP A 158 -19.95 -14.01 22.42
CA ASP A 158 -18.88 -14.60 21.60
C ASP A 158 -19.43 -15.49 20.47
N ARG A 159 -20.53 -16.21 20.75
CA ARG A 159 -21.28 -17.00 19.75
C ARG A 159 -21.87 -16.18 18.61
N ILE A 160 -22.09 -14.88 18.78
CA ILE A 160 -22.52 -13.99 17.71
C ILE A 160 -21.36 -13.75 16.73
N PHE A 161 -20.17 -13.40 17.24
CA PHE A 161 -19.00 -13.13 16.41
C PHE A 161 -18.46 -14.40 15.73
N THR A 162 -18.29 -15.49 16.47
CA THR A 162 -17.92 -16.80 15.90
C THR A 162 -19.00 -17.34 14.96
N GLY A 163 -20.26 -17.01 15.23
CA GLY A 163 -21.42 -17.32 14.41
C GLY A 163 -21.53 -16.55 13.10
N SER A 164 -20.72 -15.51 12.90
CA SER A 164 -20.69 -14.72 11.66
C SER A 164 -20.46 -15.58 10.41
N THR A 165 -19.76 -16.71 10.55
CA THR A 165 -19.54 -17.72 9.48
C THR A 165 -20.82 -18.37 8.96
N ARG A 166 -21.89 -18.41 9.78
CA ARG A 166 -23.20 -18.97 9.40
C ARG A 166 -24.11 -17.97 8.68
N LEU A 167 -23.74 -16.68 8.69
CA LEU A 167 -24.50 -15.67 7.96
C LEU A 167 -24.39 -15.89 6.45
N ASP A 168 -25.46 -15.60 5.71
CA ASP A 168 -25.41 -15.62 4.25
C ASP A 168 -24.57 -14.46 3.69
N GLY A 169 -24.37 -14.45 2.38
CA GLY A 169 -23.51 -13.47 1.69
C GLY A 169 -24.00 -12.02 1.76
N ASN A 170 -25.28 -11.76 2.02
CA ASN A 170 -25.81 -10.40 2.18
C ASN A 170 -25.79 -9.99 3.65
N ALA A 171 -26.25 -10.88 4.53
CA ALA A 171 -26.33 -10.63 5.96
C ALA A 171 -24.96 -10.36 6.60
N ILE A 172 -23.90 -11.06 6.17
CA ILE A 172 -22.55 -10.82 6.67
C ILE A 172 -22.05 -9.41 6.32
N VAL A 173 -22.42 -8.88 5.14
CA VAL A 173 -22.01 -7.53 4.73
C VAL A 173 -22.70 -6.48 5.60
N ASP A 174 -23.99 -6.67 5.91
CA ASP A 174 -24.72 -5.79 6.81
C ASP A 174 -24.17 -5.85 8.25
N PHE A 175 -23.83 -7.05 8.72
CA PHE A 175 -23.16 -7.27 10.01
C PHE A 175 -21.82 -6.53 10.09
N VAL A 176 -20.96 -6.69 9.08
CA VAL A 176 -19.64 -6.05 9.02
C VAL A 176 -19.78 -4.53 8.98
N ARG A 177 -20.70 -4.00 8.17
CA ARG A 177 -20.95 -2.56 8.07
C ARG A 177 -21.40 -1.97 9.40
N ALA A 178 -22.32 -2.64 10.08
CA ALA A 178 -22.78 -2.25 11.40
C ALA A 178 -21.62 -2.29 12.42
N LEU A 179 -20.79 -3.33 12.41
CA LEU A 179 -19.66 -3.45 13.32
C LEU A 179 -18.59 -2.37 13.10
N CYS A 180 -18.25 -2.10 11.84
CA CYS A 180 -17.34 -0.99 11.47
C CYS A 180 -17.88 0.36 11.94
N GLN A 181 -19.19 0.58 11.86
CA GLN A 181 -19.80 1.80 12.37
C GLN A 181 -19.68 1.90 13.90
N VAL A 182 -19.98 0.82 14.64
CA VAL A 182 -19.83 0.80 16.10
C VAL A 182 -18.37 1.03 16.51
N SER A 183 -17.41 0.44 15.79
CA SER A 183 -15.99 0.68 16.02
C SER A 183 -15.61 2.15 15.83
N LEU A 184 -16.13 2.83 14.79
CA LEU A 184 -15.87 4.26 14.62
C LEU A 184 -16.49 5.10 15.73
N GLU A 185 -17.67 4.72 16.23
CA GLU A 185 -18.32 5.37 17.38
C GLU A 185 -17.50 5.21 18.67
N GLU A 186 -16.91 4.03 18.89
CA GLU A 186 -16.01 3.76 20.02
C GLU A 186 -14.70 4.56 19.95
N LEU A 187 -14.13 4.70 18.76
CA LEU A 187 -12.86 5.39 18.53
C LEU A 187 -13.01 6.92 18.46
N ALA A 188 -14.23 7.42 18.27
CA ALA A 188 -14.51 8.85 18.20
C ALA A 188 -14.31 9.58 19.55
N ASN A 189 -14.21 8.86 20.67
CA ASN A 189 -13.93 9.45 21.97
C ASN A 189 -12.45 9.85 22.09
N PRO A 190 -12.09 11.15 22.11
CA PRO A 190 -10.69 11.58 22.04
C PRO A 190 -9.92 11.28 23.34
N SER A 191 -10.59 11.22 24.48
CA SER A 191 -9.94 11.01 25.77
C SER A 191 -9.63 9.54 26.03
N HIS A 192 -10.49 8.64 25.56
CA HIS A 192 -10.41 7.21 25.83
C HIS A 192 -10.99 6.40 24.64
N PRO A 193 -10.24 6.24 23.54
CA PRO A 193 -10.69 5.44 22.40
C PRO A 193 -10.79 3.98 22.82
N ARG A 194 -11.95 3.36 22.58
CA ARG A 194 -12.13 1.92 22.85
C ARG A 194 -11.94 1.13 21.57
N MET A 195 -11.24 0.01 21.66
CA MET A 195 -10.90 -0.83 20.51
C MET A 195 -11.66 -2.16 20.48
N PHE A 196 -12.69 -2.33 21.32
CA PHE A 196 -13.41 -3.60 21.43
C PHE A 196 -13.96 -4.05 20.07
N SER A 197 -14.71 -3.19 19.39
CA SER A 197 -15.28 -3.53 18.08
C SER A 197 -14.20 -3.64 17.00
N LEU A 198 -13.09 -2.90 17.11
CA LEU A 198 -11.94 -3.04 16.20
C LEU A 198 -11.29 -4.42 16.34
N GLN A 199 -11.09 -4.93 17.57
CA GLN A 199 -10.62 -6.30 17.82
C GLN A 199 -11.58 -7.33 17.23
N LYS A 200 -12.89 -7.16 17.43
CA LYS A 200 -13.90 -8.05 16.84
C LYS A 200 -13.93 -8.00 15.32
N ILE A 201 -13.61 -6.87 14.70
CA ILE A 201 -13.43 -6.75 13.25
C ILE A 201 -12.27 -7.65 12.77
N VAL A 202 -11.16 -7.71 13.51
CA VAL A 202 -10.03 -8.59 13.16
C VAL A 202 -10.43 -10.06 13.26
N GLU A 203 -11.08 -10.46 14.35
CA GLU A 203 -11.56 -11.83 14.55
C GLU A 203 -12.53 -12.28 13.45
N ILE A 204 -13.56 -11.47 13.15
CA ILE A 204 -14.55 -11.83 12.13
C ILE A 204 -13.95 -11.79 10.73
N SER A 205 -12.94 -10.95 10.47
CA SER A 205 -12.17 -10.99 9.22
C SER A 205 -11.51 -12.35 9.07
N TYR A 206 -10.84 -12.84 10.12
CA TYR A 206 -10.21 -14.15 10.12
C TYR A 206 -11.23 -15.29 9.95
N TYR A 207 -12.35 -15.28 10.66
CA TYR A 207 -13.35 -16.35 10.54
C TYR A 207 -13.99 -16.44 9.15
N ASN A 208 -14.17 -15.30 8.47
CA ASN A 208 -14.89 -15.24 7.20
C ASN A 208 -13.99 -15.24 5.97
N MET A 209 -12.65 -15.27 6.13
CA MET A 209 -11.69 -15.30 5.01
C MET A 209 -11.73 -16.59 4.16
N GLY A 210 -12.54 -17.59 4.57
CA GLY A 210 -12.78 -18.82 3.81
C GLY A 210 -14.02 -18.78 2.90
N ARG A 211 -14.77 -17.67 2.90
CA ARG A 211 -15.98 -17.53 2.08
C ARG A 211 -15.66 -17.49 0.59
N ILE A 212 -16.69 -17.74 -0.22
CA ILE A 212 -16.59 -17.57 -1.68
C ILE A 212 -16.17 -16.14 -2.03
N ARG A 213 -15.36 -16.01 -3.08
CA ARG A 213 -14.67 -14.75 -3.41
C ARG A 213 -15.61 -13.55 -3.55
N LEU A 214 -16.73 -13.71 -4.25
CA LEU A 214 -17.70 -12.63 -4.44
C LEU A 214 -18.24 -12.07 -3.11
N GLN A 215 -18.46 -12.94 -2.12
CA GLN A 215 -18.89 -12.50 -0.79
C GLN A 215 -17.74 -11.83 -0.05
N TRP A 216 -16.54 -12.42 -0.10
CA TRP A 216 -15.36 -11.84 0.54
C TRP A 216 -15.00 -10.46 -0.01
N SER A 217 -15.05 -10.25 -1.32
CA SER A 217 -14.79 -8.95 -1.94
C SER A 217 -15.73 -7.86 -1.41
N ARG A 218 -17.02 -8.16 -1.25
CA ARG A 218 -18.01 -7.23 -0.67
C ARG A 218 -17.78 -6.97 0.82
N ILE A 219 -17.31 -7.98 1.56
CA ILE A 219 -16.91 -7.81 2.96
C ILE A 219 -15.67 -6.91 3.03
N TRP A 220 -14.66 -7.20 2.22
CA TRP A 220 -13.40 -6.48 2.18
C TRP A 220 -13.54 -5.04 1.72
N GLU A 221 -14.49 -4.72 0.83
CA GLU A 221 -14.80 -3.34 0.46
C GLU A 221 -15.14 -2.49 1.69
N VAL A 222 -15.90 -3.04 2.64
CA VAL A 222 -16.25 -2.36 3.89
C VAL A 222 -15.07 -2.37 4.87
N LEU A 223 -14.42 -3.51 5.04
CA LEU A 223 -13.29 -3.66 5.97
C LEU A 223 -12.07 -2.83 5.58
N GLY A 224 -11.70 -2.86 4.30
CA GLY A 224 -10.56 -2.13 3.76
C GLY A 224 -10.73 -0.62 3.92
N GLU A 225 -11.94 -0.09 3.67
CA GLU A 225 -12.24 1.32 3.93
C GLU A 225 -12.19 1.66 5.42
N HIS A 226 -12.66 0.75 6.28
CA HIS A 226 -12.52 0.92 7.72
C HIS A 226 -11.05 0.93 8.16
N PHE A 227 -10.22 0.00 7.70
CA PHE A 227 -8.77 -0.04 7.97
C PHE A 227 -8.03 1.19 7.46
N ASN A 228 -8.39 1.72 6.29
CA ASN A 228 -7.85 3.00 5.78
C ASN A 228 -8.11 4.13 6.79
N ARG A 229 -9.34 4.21 7.31
CA ARG A 229 -9.74 5.26 8.25
C ARG A 229 -9.07 5.12 9.61
N VAL A 230 -9.05 3.92 10.19
CA VAL A 230 -8.47 3.70 11.53
C VAL A 230 -6.94 3.72 11.52
N GLY A 231 -6.30 3.30 10.43
CA GLY A 231 -4.84 3.38 10.27
C GLY A 231 -4.31 4.80 10.07
N CYS A 232 -5.21 5.76 9.79
CA CYS A 232 -4.92 7.19 9.75
C CYS A 232 -5.51 7.94 10.96
N SER A 233 -5.79 7.23 12.05
CA SER A 233 -6.28 7.85 13.29
C SER A 233 -5.25 8.82 13.88
N PRO A 234 -5.68 9.93 14.52
CA PRO A 234 -4.79 10.78 15.29
C PRO A 234 -4.12 10.07 16.47
N SER A 235 -4.73 8.99 16.98
CA SER A 235 -4.12 8.13 18.00
C SER A 235 -3.16 7.14 17.34
N GLU A 236 -1.89 7.21 17.74
CA GLU A 236 -0.86 6.27 17.27
C GLU A 236 -1.17 4.83 17.71
N ASP A 237 -1.67 4.62 18.94
CA ASP A 237 -2.04 3.29 19.44
C ASP A 237 -3.11 2.61 18.57
N VAL A 238 -4.13 3.38 18.17
CA VAL A 238 -5.20 2.88 17.29
C VAL A 238 -4.65 2.55 15.91
N SER A 239 -3.82 3.45 15.35
CA SER A 239 -3.21 3.25 14.04
C SER A 239 -2.25 2.05 14.04
N PHE A 240 -1.48 1.88 15.10
CA PHE A 240 -0.56 0.77 15.32
C PHE A 240 -1.33 -0.55 15.39
N PHE A 241 -2.37 -0.63 16.23
CA PHE A 241 -3.20 -1.83 16.33
C PHE A 241 -3.83 -2.20 14.99
N ALA A 242 -4.36 -1.22 14.26
CA ALA A 242 -4.96 -1.42 12.95
C ALA A 242 -3.95 -1.96 11.92
N LEU A 243 -2.74 -1.39 11.88
CA LEU A 243 -1.67 -1.82 10.99
C LEU A 243 -1.17 -3.23 11.30
N ASP A 244 -0.92 -3.52 12.58
CA ASP A 244 -0.48 -4.85 12.97
C ASP A 244 -1.55 -5.91 12.67
N SER A 245 -2.82 -5.59 12.93
CA SER A 245 -3.95 -6.44 12.55
C SER A 245 -4.03 -6.68 11.06
N LEU A 246 -3.86 -5.62 10.26
CA LEU A 246 -3.83 -5.72 8.80
C LEU A 246 -2.67 -6.60 8.33
N ARG A 247 -1.48 -6.48 8.94
CA ARG A 247 -0.30 -7.32 8.66
C ARG A 247 -0.60 -8.79 8.96
N GLN A 248 -1.14 -9.10 10.14
CA GLN A 248 -1.46 -10.48 10.52
C GLN A 248 -2.47 -11.11 9.55
N LEU A 249 -3.55 -10.39 9.22
CA LEU A 249 -4.53 -10.84 8.24
C LEU A 249 -3.92 -11.02 6.84
N SER A 250 -3.05 -10.10 6.43
CA SER A 250 -2.35 -10.15 5.13
C SER A 250 -1.45 -11.37 5.02
N MET A 251 -0.65 -11.66 6.06
CA MET A 251 0.19 -12.86 6.08
C MET A 251 -0.65 -14.13 5.92
N LYS A 252 -1.75 -14.25 6.69
CA LYS A 252 -2.67 -15.40 6.57
C LYS A 252 -3.36 -15.49 5.22
N PHE A 253 -3.66 -14.36 4.60
CA PHE A 253 -4.32 -14.34 3.30
C PHE A 253 -3.36 -14.69 2.16
N ILE A 254 -2.11 -14.23 2.25
CA ILE A 254 -1.04 -14.57 1.29
C ILE A 254 -0.71 -16.07 1.39
N GLU A 255 -0.64 -16.64 2.60
CA GLU A 255 -0.42 -18.08 2.82
C GLU A 255 -1.42 -18.99 2.08
N LYS A 256 -2.65 -18.50 1.83
CA LYS A 256 -3.67 -19.26 1.08
C LYS A 256 -3.38 -19.37 -0.42
N GLY A 257 -2.49 -18.53 -0.94
CA GLY A 257 -2.15 -18.47 -2.36
C GLY A 257 -3.22 -17.81 -3.23
N GLU A 258 -2.77 -17.21 -4.33
CA GLU A 258 -3.63 -16.55 -5.31
C GLU A 258 -3.77 -17.38 -6.58
N PHE A 259 -5.00 -17.48 -7.11
CA PHE A 259 -5.30 -18.20 -8.36
C PHE A 259 -4.92 -17.34 -9.57
N ALA A 260 -4.55 -17.97 -10.68
CA ALA A 260 -4.30 -17.27 -11.94
C ALA A 260 -5.54 -16.43 -12.33
N ASN A 261 -5.31 -15.19 -12.77
CA ASN A 261 -6.31 -14.21 -13.23
C ASN A 261 -7.20 -13.58 -12.14
N PHE A 262 -6.92 -13.82 -10.86
CA PHE A 262 -7.62 -13.16 -9.76
C PHE A 262 -6.62 -12.35 -8.93
N ARG A 263 -6.68 -11.02 -8.99
CA ARG A 263 -5.69 -10.11 -8.39
C ARG A 263 -6.12 -9.58 -7.02
N PHE A 264 -6.49 -10.48 -6.10
CA PHE A 264 -7.03 -10.06 -4.81
C PHE A 264 -5.97 -9.56 -3.82
N GLN A 265 -4.73 -10.04 -3.94
CA GLN A 265 -3.65 -9.59 -3.04
C GLN A 265 -3.41 -8.09 -3.24
N LYS A 266 -3.56 -7.60 -4.48
CA LYS A 266 -3.50 -6.18 -4.81
C LYS A 266 -4.50 -5.35 -3.98
N ASP A 267 -5.77 -5.74 -4.00
CA ASP A 267 -6.82 -5.02 -3.26
C ASP A 267 -6.67 -5.16 -1.74
N PHE A 268 -6.14 -6.30 -1.28
CA PHE A 268 -5.92 -6.57 0.13
C PHE A 268 -4.77 -5.75 0.72
N LEU A 269 -3.69 -5.56 -0.04
CA LEU A 269 -2.51 -4.82 0.41
C LEU A 269 -2.61 -3.30 0.17
N ARG A 270 -3.59 -2.85 -0.62
CA ARG A 270 -3.83 -1.42 -0.89
C ARG A 270 -3.93 -0.53 0.35
N PRO A 271 -4.49 -0.95 1.50
CA PRO A 271 -4.52 -0.10 2.69
C PRO A 271 -3.14 0.29 3.23
N PHE A 272 -2.09 -0.54 3.06
CA PHE A 272 -0.73 -0.15 3.46
C PHE A 272 -0.23 1.07 2.67
N GLU A 273 -0.48 1.09 1.36
CA GLU A 273 -0.17 2.23 0.50
C GLU A 273 -0.95 3.48 0.91
N HIS A 274 -2.25 3.33 1.21
CA HIS A 274 -3.09 4.42 1.67
C HIS A 274 -2.57 5.04 2.97
N ILE A 275 -2.26 4.20 3.97
CA ILE A 275 -1.80 4.64 5.28
C ILE A 275 -0.42 5.30 5.17
N MET A 276 0.51 4.70 4.42
CA MET A 276 1.84 5.28 4.18
C MET A 276 1.75 6.69 3.59
N LYS A 277 0.84 6.89 2.63
CA LYS A 277 0.67 8.17 1.93
C LYS A 277 -0.04 9.24 2.78
N ARG A 278 -0.99 8.84 3.63
CA ARG A 278 -1.87 9.77 4.36
C ARG A 278 -1.40 10.07 5.78
N ASN A 279 -0.63 9.17 6.40
CA ASN A 279 -0.23 9.32 7.79
C ASN A 279 1.03 10.20 7.93
N ARG A 280 0.97 11.17 8.84
CA ARG A 280 2.06 12.14 9.07
C ARG A 280 3.03 11.70 10.17
N SER A 281 2.65 10.73 11.01
CA SER A 281 3.54 10.21 12.04
C SER A 281 4.67 9.35 11.43
N PRO A 282 5.95 9.70 11.64
CA PRO A 282 7.07 8.87 11.21
C PRO A 282 7.02 7.48 11.82
N THR A 283 6.61 7.36 13.10
CA THR A 283 6.44 6.08 13.81
C THR A 283 5.49 5.14 13.07
N ILE A 284 4.35 5.67 12.60
CA ILE A 284 3.36 4.87 11.88
C ILE A 284 3.84 4.51 10.48
N ARG A 285 4.52 5.43 9.78
CA ARG A 285 5.11 5.14 8.46
C ARG A 285 6.21 4.09 8.53
N ASP A 286 7.09 4.17 9.54
CA ASP A 286 8.09 3.14 9.85
C ASP A 286 7.41 1.78 10.10
N MET A 287 6.34 1.74 10.91
CA MET A 287 5.58 0.51 11.13
C MET A 287 4.99 -0.05 9.83
N VAL A 288 4.47 0.78 8.91
CA VAL A 288 4.01 0.30 7.59
C VAL A 288 5.15 -0.39 6.83
N VAL A 289 6.32 0.24 6.75
CA VAL A 289 7.48 -0.33 6.04
C VAL A 289 7.93 -1.64 6.70
N ARG A 290 7.97 -1.71 8.04
CA ARG A 290 8.27 -2.95 8.78
C ARG A 290 7.27 -4.06 8.49
N CYS A 291 5.98 -3.76 8.48
CA CYS A 291 4.93 -4.72 8.14
C CYS A 291 5.15 -5.30 6.74
N VAL A 292 5.40 -4.43 5.76
CA VAL A 292 5.63 -4.85 4.37
C VAL A 292 6.92 -5.63 4.22
N ALA A 293 8.02 -5.18 4.82
CA ALA A 293 9.29 -5.89 4.80
C ALA A 293 9.18 -7.29 5.43
N GLN A 294 8.46 -7.43 6.54
CA GLN A 294 8.20 -8.73 7.16
C GLN A 294 7.40 -9.66 6.24
N MET A 295 6.38 -9.14 5.56
CA MET A 295 5.59 -9.92 4.60
C MET A 295 6.47 -10.43 3.44
N VAL A 296 7.31 -9.56 2.87
CA VAL A 296 8.28 -9.95 1.84
C VAL A 296 9.19 -11.06 2.35
N ASN A 297 9.83 -10.87 3.50
CA ASN A 297 10.78 -11.84 4.07
C ASN A 297 10.14 -13.21 4.37
N SER A 298 8.86 -13.22 4.75
CA SER A 298 8.18 -14.46 5.18
C SER A 298 7.42 -15.17 4.06
N GLN A 299 6.96 -14.42 3.06
CA GLN A 299 5.97 -14.89 2.09
C GLN A 299 6.33 -14.60 0.63
N ALA A 300 7.58 -14.23 0.30
CA ALA A 300 8.02 -13.92 -1.07
C ALA A 300 7.51 -14.89 -2.14
N ALA A 301 7.56 -16.21 -1.89
CA ALA A 301 7.12 -17.23 -2.84
C ALA A 301 5.59 -17.24 -3.09
N ASN A 302 4.80 -16.74 -2.13
CA ASN A 302 3.34 -16.74 -2.18
C ASN A 302 2.75 -15.41 -2.66
N ILE A 303 3.57 -14.36 -2.71
CA ILE A 303 3.16 -13.04 -3.21
C ILE A 303 3.12 -13.09 -4.75
N LYS A 304 2.00 -12.64 -5.32
CA LYS A 304 1.73 -12.53 -6.76
C LYS A 304 1.29 -11.10 -7.09
N SER A 305 0.00 -10.83 -7.29
CA SER A 305 -0.48 -9.47 -7.62
C SER A 305 -0.19 -8.42 -6.54
N GLY A 306 0.12 -8.84 -5.30
CA GLY A 306 0.49 -7.98 -4.19
C GLY A 306 1.82 -7.23 -4.37
N TRP A 307 2.72 -7.70 -5.25
CA TRP A 307 4.02 -7.05 -5.48
C TRP A 307 3.90 -5.59 -5.92
N LYS A 308 2.85 -5.24 -6.69
CA LYS A 308 2.60 -3.85 -7.11
C LYS A 308 2.42 -2.92 -5.91
N ASN A 309 1.65 -3.33 -4.92
CA ASN A 309 1.42 -2.51 -3.72
C ASN A 309 2.66 -2.47 -2.82
N ILE A 310 3.43 -3.56 -2.75
CA ILE A 310 4.70 -3.59 -2.00
C ILE A 310 5.68 -2.57 -2.56
N PHE A 311 5.93 -2.57 -3.88
CA PHE A 311 6.78 -1.58 -4.51
C PHE A 311 6.18 -0.17 -4.44
N SER A 312 4.86 -0.02 -4.48
CA SER A 312 4.23 1.29 -4.27
C SER A 312 4.48 1.84 -2.85
N VAL A 313 4.45 0.99 -1.82
CA VAL A 313 4.79 1.40 -0.44
C VAL A 313 6.26 1.79 -0.33
N PHE A 314 7.16 0.97 -0.89
CA PHE A 314 8.59 1.29 -0.88
C PHE A 314 8.93 2.52 -1.72
N HIS A 315 8.21 2.77 -2.81
CA HIS A 315 8.37 4.00 -3.61
C HIS A 315 7.98 5.24 -2.81
N LEU A 316 6.89 5.19 -2.03
CA LEU A 316 6.55 6.28 -1.11
C LEU A 316 7.62 6.44 -0.02
N ALA A 317 8.09 5.34 0.56
CA ALA A 317 9.16 5.33 1.56
C ALA A 317 10.48 5.88 1.01
N ALA A 318 10.78 5.66 -0.26
CA ALA A 318 12.00 6.14 -0.93
C ALA A 318 12.11 7.67 -0.94
N SER A 319 10.97 8.38 -0.91
CA SER A 319 10.90 9.84 -0.84
C SER A 319 10.85 10.40 0.59
N ASP A 320 10.90 9.54 1.62
CA ASP A 320 10.87 9.97 3.02
C ASP A 320 12.20 10.63 3.42
N ARG A 321 12.16 11.40 4.51
CA ARG A 321 13.33 12.07 5.10
C ARG A 321 13.89 11.30 6.30
N ASP A 322 13.10 10.38 6.85
CA ASP A 322 13.54 9.54 7.96
C ASP A 322 14.46 8.43 7.43
N GLU A 323 15.70 8.41 7.93
CA GLU A 323 16.73 7.45 7.53
C GLU A 323 16.30 6.01 7.79
N SER A 324 15.65 5.72 8.91
CA SER A 324 15.25 4.36 9.27
C SER A 324 14.21 3.78 8.31
N ILE A 325 13.30 4.63 7.83
CA ILE A 325 12.25 4.28 6.87
C ILE A 325 12.88 4.00 5.50
N VAL A 326 13.74 4.91 5.04
CA VAL A 326 14.41 4.81 3.73
C VAL A 326 15.33 3.62 3.69
N GLU A 327 16.16 3.43 4.73
CA GLU A 327 17.13 2.34 4.82
C GLU A 327 16.43 0.97 4.81
N LEU A 328 15.40 0.75 5.64
CA LEU A 328 14.70 -0.52 5.68
C LEU A 328 14.00 -0.84 4.35
N ALA A 329 13.35 0.15 3.74
CA ALA A 329 12.70 0.00 2.44
C ALA A 329 13.73 -0.31 1.33
N PHE A 330 14.89 0.38 1.34
CA PHE A 330 15.95 0.19 0.38
C PHE A 330 16.62 -1.19 0.51
N GLN A 331 17.00 -1.58 1.73
CA GLN A 331 17.59 -2.90 2.00
C GLN A 331 16.65 -4.03 1.56
N THR A 332 15.35 -3.89 1.86
CA THR A 332 14.35 -4.89 1.43
C THR A 332 14.21 -4.92 -0.10
N THR A 333 14.16 -3.75 -0.76
CA THR A 333 14.10 -3.65 -2.22
C THR A 333 15.35 -4.26 -2.87
N GLY A 334 16.54 -3.99 -2.32
CA GLY A 334 17.80 -4.57 -2.74
C GLY A 334 17.78 -6.09 -2.68
N ARG A 335 17.35 -6.67 -1.56
CA ARG A 335 17.21 -8.13 -1.40
C ARG A 335 16.18 -8.74 -2.35
N ILE A 336 15.09 -8.03 -2.66
CA ILE A 336 14.13 -8.49 -3.68
C ILE A 336 14.84 -8.61 -5.04
N VAL A 337 15.58 -7.58 -5.43
CA VAL A 337 16.26 -7.51 -6.74
C VAL A 337 17.45 -8.47 -6.85
N THR A 338 18.20 -8.72 -5.78
CA THR A 338 19.38 -9.59 -5.82
C THR A 338 19.06 -11.05 -5.52
N GLU A 339 18.20 -11.34 -4.54
CA GLU A 339 17.91 -12.70 -4.08
C GLU A 339 16.58 -13.20 -4.64
N THR A 340 15.51 -12.41 -4.50
CA THR A 340 14.15 -12.91 -4.79
C THR A 340 13.91 -13.04 -6.29
N TYR A 341 14.42 -12.11 -7.12
CA TYR A 341 14.33 -12.20 -8.57
C TYR A 341 15.00 -13.48 -9.09
N SER A 342 16.18 -13.81 -8.56
CA SER A 342 16.90 -15.04 -8.93
C SER A 342 16.08 -16.32 -8.66
N CYS A 343 15.26 -16.34 -7.61
CA CYS A 343 14.48 -17.52 -7.21
C CYS A 343 13.06 -17.55 -7.77
N HIS A 344 12.39 -16.40 -7.90
CA HIS A 344 10.94 -16.29 -8.13
C HIS A 344 10.57 -15.25 -9.20
N PHE A 345 11.40 -15.07 -10.24
CA PHE A 345 11.22 -14.02 -11.24
C PHE A 345 9.83 -13.96 -11.88
N LEU A 346 9.25 -15.12 -12.23
CA LEU A 346 7.94 -15.18 -12.88
C LEU A 346 6.82 -14.58 -12.03
N ALA A 347 6.90 -14.65 -10.70
CA ALA A 347 5.88 -14.04 -9.83
C ALA A 347 5.99 -12.50 -9.78
N LEU A 348 7.15 -11.96 -10.17
CA LEU A 348 7.54 -10.56 -10.02
C LEU A 348 7.56 -9.78 -11.33
N VAL A 349 7.56 -10.46 -12.48
CA VAL A 349 7.69 -9.85 -13.81
C VAL A 349 6.60 -8.80 -14.08
N ASP A 350 5.38 -9.00 -13.57
CA ASP A 350 4.27 -8.04 -13.70
C ASP A 350 4.48 -6.75 -12.89
N SER A 351 5.37 -6.78 -11.91
CA SER A 351 5.76 -5.67 -11.03
C SER A 351 7.17 -5.17 -11.30
N PHE A 352 7.82 -5.64 -12.38
CA PHE A 352 9.19 -5.27 -12.71
C PHE A 352 9.33 -3.75 -12.92
N GLN A 353 8.40 -3.15 -13.65
CA GLN A 353 8.37 -1.69 -13.86
C GLN A 353 8.21 -0.93 -12.54
N ASP A 354 7.35 -1.42 -11.63
CA ASP A 354 7.15 -0.82 -10.32
C ASP A 354 8.44 -0.86 -9.48
N ALA A 355 9.20 -1.96 -9.58
CA ALA A 355 10.49 -2.11 -8.90
C ALA A 355 11.55 -1.13 -9.43
N VAL A 356 11.70 -1.02 -10.76
CA VAL A 356 12.66 -0.09 -11.37
C VAL A 356 12.30 1.36 -11.04
N LYS A 357 11.00 1.71 -11.06
CA LYS A 357 10.52 3.03 -10.65
C LYS A 357 10.75 3.30 -9.16
N CYS A 358 10.60 2.28 -8.31
CA CYS A 358 10.92 2.37 -6.88
C CYS A 358 12.41 2.69 -6.69
N LEU A 359 13.31 1.99 -7.38
CA LEU A 359 14.75 2.26 -7.36
C LEU A 359 15.08 3.67 -7.87
N SER A 360 14.44 4.10 -8.95
CA SER A 360 14.60 5.46 -9.49
C SER A 360 14.29 6.54 -8.46
N GLU A 361 13.25 6.33 -7.65
CA GLU A 361 12.90 7.28 -6.59
C GLU A 361 13.93 7.29 -5.45
N PHE A 362 14.49 6.13 -5.06
CA PHE A 362 15.63 6.09 -4.14
C PHE A 362 16.84 6.84 -4.69
N ALA A 363 17.11 6.72 -6.00
CA ALA A 363 18.18 7.44 -6.69
C ALA A 363 17.96 8.96 -6.75
N CYS A 364 16.71 9.40 -6.65
CA CYS A 364 16.35 10.81 -6.66
C CYS A 364 16.28 11.44 -5.26
N ASN A 365 16.46 10.65 -4.18
CA ASN A 365 16.42 11.18 -2.83
C ASN A 365 17.76 11.83 -2.45
N ALA A 366 17.81 13.17 -2.59
CA ALA A 366 19.00 13.97 -2.32
C ALA A 366 19.50 13.93 -0.86
N CYS A 367 18.71 13.41 0.09
CA CYS A 367 19.13 13.23 1.48
C CYS A 367 20.08 12.04 1.67
N PHE A 368 20.07 11.06 0.76
CA PHE A 368 20.79 9.79 0.91
C PHE A 368 21.61 9.46 -0.37
N PRO A 369 22.75 10.12 -0.60
CA PRO A 369 23.54 9.95 -1.83
C PRO A 369 24.13 8.53 -1.99
N ASP A 370 24.53 7.87 -0.90
CA ASP A 370 25.03 6.48 -0.97
C ASP A 370 23.94 5.50 -1.42
N THR A 371 22.74 5.65 -0.85
CA THR A 371 21.54 4.93 -1.28
C THR A 371 21.24 5.22 -2.75
N SER A 372 21.44 6.47 -3.19
CA SER A 372 21.18 6.85 -4.58
C SER A 372 22.12 6.14 -5.56
N MET A 373 23.41 6.07 -5.23
CA MET A 373 24.42 5.40 -6.05
C MET A 373 24.20 3.88 -6.11
N GLU A 374 23.89 3.26 -4.97
CA GLU A 374 23.56 1.84 -4.92
C GLU A 374 22.25 1.51 -5.65
N SER A 375 21.27 2.41 -5.62
CA SER A 375 20.04 2.24 -6.37
C SER A 375 20.29 2.21 -7.88
N ILE A 376 21.13 3.10 -8.40
CA ILE A 376 21.55 3.07 -9.81
C ILE A 376 22.26 1.75 -10.16
N ARG A 377 23.09 1.22 -9.24
CA ARG A 377 23.73 -0.10 -9.40
C ARG A 377 22.69 -1.23 -9.47
N LEU A 378 21.64 -1.18 -8.66
CA LEU A 378 20.54 -2.15 -8.70
C LEU A 378 19.71 -2.03 -9.98
N ILE A 379 19.46 -0.81 -10.51
CA ILE A 379 18.80 -0.63 -11.82
C ILE A 379 19.64 -1.29 -12.93
N ARG A 380 20.98 -1.14 -12.90
CA ARG A 380 21.87 -1.87 -13.81
C ARG A 380 21.73 -3.39 -13.64
N HIS A 381 21.57 -3.87 -12.41
CA HIS A 381 21.36 -5.29 -12.14
C HIS A 381 20.03 -5.79 -12.72
N CYS A 382 18.96 -4.98 -12.70
CA CYS A 382 17.69 -5.32 -13.33
C CYS A 382 17.84 -5.62 -14.84
N ALA A 383 18.74 -4.94 -15.56
CA ALA A 383 19.02 -5.21 -16.98
C ALA A 383 19.48 -6.65 -17.24
N LYS A 384 20.19 -7.26 -16.29
CA LYS A 384 20.63 -8.66 -16.39
C LYS A 384 19.44 -9.62 -16.54
N TYR A 385 18.38 -9.41 -15.75
CA TYR A 385 17.19 -10.27 -15.82
C TYR A 385 16.42 -10.12 -17.13
N VAL A 386 16.38 -8.91 -17.71
CA VAL A 386 15.76 -8.70 -19.03
C VAL A 386 16.53 -9.45 -20.12
N ALA A 387 17.87 -9.41 -20.08
CA ALA A 387 18.71 -10.11 -21.03
C ALA A 387 18.68 -11.64 -20.87
N GLU A 388 18.69 -12.14 -19.64
CA GLU A 388 18.73 -13.58 -19.35
C GLU A 388 17.36 -14.27 -19.49
N GLN A 389 16.26 -13.53 -19.26
CA GLN A 389 14.91 -14.09 -19.26
C GLN A 389 13.90 -13.30 -20.12
N PRO A 390 14.18 -13.05 -21.42
CA PRO A 390 13.27 -12.29 -22.29
C PRO A 390 11.90 -12.97 -22.49
N HIS A 391 11.86 -14.30 -22.44
CA HIS A 391 10.61 -15.09 -22.55
C HIS A 391 9.63 -14.78 -21.42
N ALA A 392 10.11 -14.52 -20.20
CA ALA A 392 9.26 -14.18 -19.06
C ALA A 392 8.48 -12.88 -19.32
N PHE A 393 9.11 -11.89 -19.95
CA PHE A 393 8.45 -10.62 -20.30
C PHE A 393 7.47 -10.76 -21.47
N ARG A 394 7.75 -11.68 -22.40
CA ARG A 394 6.92 -11.92 -23.59
C ARG A 394 5.62 -12.67 -23.26
N ASP A 395 5.74 -13.73 -22.46
CA ASP A 395 4.69 -14.75 -22.34
C ASP A 395 3.89 -14.68 -21.04
N HIS A 396 4.43 -14.03 -20.00
CA HIS A 396 3.79 -14.03 -18.68
C HIS A 396 2.60 -13.07 -18.62
N ASN A 397 1.46 -13.59 -18.13
CA ASN A 397 0.20 -12.87 -17.87
C ASN A 397 -0.37 -12.14 -19.10
N MET A 398 -0.90 -12.92 -20.05
CA MET A 398 -1.42 -12.51 -21.37
C MET A 398 -2.69 -11.61 -21.35
N GLU A 399 -3.04 -11.01 -20.20
CA GLU A 399 -4.26 -10.21 -20.06
C GLU A 399 -4.18 -8.88 -20.81
N ASP A 400 -2.98 -8.30 -21.00
CA ASP A 400 -2.76 -7.05 -21.75
C ASP A 400 -2.32 -7.33 -23.19
N GLN A 401 -3.28 -7.62 -24.08
CA GLN A 401 -3.06 -7.76 -25.54
C GLN A 401 -2.86 -6.40 -26.26
N THR A 402 -2.66 -5.31 -25.52
CA THR A 402 -2.52 -3.96 -26.09
C THR A 402 -1.15 -3.73 -26.75
N VAL A 403 -0.14 -4.52 -26.37
CA VAL A 403 1.24 -4.42 -26.90
C VAL A 403 1.53 -5.62 -27.82
N PRO A 404 2.02 -5.39 -29.04
CA PRO A 404 2.49 -6.44 -29.94
C PRO A 404 3.48 -7.38 -29.24
N GLU A 405 3.40 -8.69 -29.52
CA GLU A 405 4.22 -9.69 -28.84
C GLU A 405 5.72 -9.41 -28.96
N GLU A 406 6.13 -8.93 -30.13
CA GLU A 406 7.52 -8.53 -30.39
C GLU A 406 7.98 -7.44 -29.41
N ASP A 407 7.15 -6.46 -29.09
CA ASP A 407 7.51 -5.29 -28.27
C ASP A 407 7.36 -5.48 -26.77
N ARG A 408 6.81 -6.60 -26.30
CA ARG A 408 6.58 -6.81 -24.87
C ARG A 408 7.87 -6.78 -24.06
N VAL A 409 8.97 -7.33 -24.59
CA VAL A 409 10.28 -7.32 -23.92
C VAL A 409 10.81 -5.89 -23.79
N TRP A 410 10.58 -5.06 -24.81
CA TRP A 410 10.93 -3.65 -24.78
C TRP A 410 10.10 -2.90 -23.75
N VAL A 411 8.77 -2.89 -23.91
CA VAL A 411 7.86 -2.09 -23.08
C VAL A 411 7.87 -2.51 -21.61
N ARG A 412 7.99 -3.81 -21.32
CA ARG A 412 7.94 -4.33 -19.93
C ARG A 412 9.32 -4.47 -19.28
N GLY A 413 10.39 -4.54 -20.05
CA GLY A 413 11.75 -4.81 -19.56
C GLY A 413 12.71 -3.66 -19.82
N TRP A 414 13.13 -3.48 -21.07
CA TRP A 414 14.20 -2.53 -21.43
C TRP A 414 13.79 -1.06 -21.27
N PHE A 415 12.59 -0.70 -21.73
CA PHE A 415 12.10 0.67 -21.70
C PHE A 415 12.01 1.23 -20.26
N PRO A 416 11.43 0.52 -19.26
CA PRO A 416 11.45 0.97 -17.87
C PRO A 416 12.85 1.30 -17.33
N ILE A 417 13.85 0.47 -17.63
CA ILE A 417 15.23 0.70 -17.16
C ILE A 417 15.80 1.98 -17.77
N LEU A 418 15.73 2.11 -19.09
CA LEU A 418 16.35 3.21 -19.83
C LEU A 418 15.61 4.53 -19.58
N PHE A 419 14.28 4.48 -19.50
CA PHE A 419 13.45 5.62 -19.16
C PHE A 419 13.75 6.14 -17.75
N GLU A 420 13.76 5.26 -16.74
CA GLU A 420 14.00 5.68 -15.37
C GLU A 420 15.44 6.20 -15.16
N LEU A 421 16.44 5.60 -15.81
CA LEU A 421 17.80 6.16 -15.82
C LEU A 421 17.84 7.57 -16.43
N SER A 422 17.11 7.79 -17.53
CA SER A 422 16.96 9.14 -18.12
C SER A 422 16.25 10.10 -17.16
N CYS A 423 15.24 9.65 -16.42
CA CYS A 423 14.61 10.47 -15.37
C CYS A 423 15.61 10.88 -14.28
N ILE A 424 16.47 9.98 -13.81
CA ILE A 424 17.51 10.28 -12.82
C ILE A 424 18.51 11.31 -13.38
N VAL A 425 18.94 11.14 -14.64
CA VAL A 425 19.83 12.10 -15.32
C VAL A 425 19.24 13.51 -15.31
N ASN A 426 17.93 13.63 -15.51
CA ASN A 426 17.25 14.92 -15.60
C ASN A 426 16.85 15.52 -14.24
N ARG A 427 16.71 14.70 -13.18
CA ARG A 427 16.22 15.15 -11.86
C ARG A 427 17.32 15.38 -10.82
N CYS A 428 18.48 14.73 -10.96
CA CYS A 428 19.48 14.65 -9.90
C CYS A 428 20.69 15.60 -10.09
N LYS A 429 21.48 15.74 -9.02
CA LYS A 429 22.73 16.51 -9.01
C LYS A 429 23.83 15.85 -9.86
N LEU A 430 24.88 16.62 -10.14
CA LEU A 430 25.97 16.28 -11.07
C LEU A 430 26.54 14.86 -10.90
N ASP A 431 26.87 14.46 -9.69
CA ASP A 431 27.45 13.16 -9.35
C ASP A 431 26.51 11.99 -9.68
N ILE A 432 25.28 12.04 -9.18
CA ILE A 432 24.25 11.02 -9.37
C ILE A 432 23.83 10.96 -10.86
N ARG A 433 23.63 12.13 -11.48
CA ARG A 433 23.30 12.26 -12.91
C ARG A 433 24.39 11.64 -13.79
N THR A 434 25.65 11.96 -13.54
CA THR A 434 26.78 11.44 -14.33
C THR A 434 26.85 9.92 -14.19
N ARG A 435 26.64 9.40 -12.98
CA ARG A 435 26.61 7.95 -12.75
C ARG A 435 25.45 7.26 -13.47
N ALA A 436 24.25 7.81 -13.41
CA ALA A 436 23.08 7.27 -14.12
C ALA A 436 23.30 7.27 -15.64
N LEU A 437 23.88 8.34 -16.19
CA LEU A 437 24.25 8.44 -17.60
C LEU A 437 25.24 7.36 -18.00
N THR A 438 26.32 7.17 -17.24
CA THR A 438 27.29 6.10 -17.48
C THR A 438 26.61 4.73 -17.47
N VAL A 439 25.77 4.46 -16.47
CA VAL A 439 25.09 3.17 -16.35
C VAL A 439 24.11 2.94 -17.49
N MET A 440 23.37 3.95 -17.93
CA MET A 440 22.48 3.87 -19.10
C MET A 440 23.24 3.44 -20.34
N PHE A 441 24.35 4.12 -20.66
CA PHE A 441 25.17 3.76 -21.82
C PHE A 441 25.94 2.43 -21.63
N GLU A 442 26.32 2.05 -20.41
CA GLU A 442 26.86 0.71 -20.14
C GLU A 442 25.82 -0.39 -20.45
N VAL A 443 24.56 -0.20 -20.05
CA VAL A 443 23.47 -1.14 -20.35
C VAL A 443 23.28 -1.25 -21.86
N VAL A 444 23.21 -0.12 -22.58
CA VAL A 444 23.06 -0.09 -24.04
C VAL A 444 24.26 -0.74 -24.75
N LYS A 445 25.49 -0.44 -24.33
CA LYS A 445 26.70 -1.06 -24.91
C LYS A 445 26.76 -2.56 -24.66
N THR A 446 26.33 -3.01 -23.49
CA THR A 446 26.39 -4.42 -23.09
C THR A 446 25.31 -5.26 -23.79
N TYR A 447 24.08 -4.74 -23.89
CA TYR A 447 22.91 -5.52 -24.31
C TYR A 447 22.28 -5.06 -25.63
N GLY A 448 22.82 -4.03 -26.29
CA GLY A 448 22.27 -3.48 -27.53
C GLY A 448 22.15 -4.50 -28.67
N ALA A 449 22.99 -5.54 -28.68
CA ALA A 449 22.87 -6.64 -29.64
C ALA A 449 21.54 -7.42 -29.53
N CYS A 450 20.85 -7.33 -28.39
CA CYS A 450 19.55 -7.95 -28.16
C CYS A 450 18.37 -7.06 -28.59
N PHE A 451 18.63 -5.84 -29.08
CA PHE A 451 17.57 -4.89 -29.42
C PHE A 451 17.12 -5.04 -30.86
N SER A 452 15.81 -4.95 -31.07
CA SER A 452 15.22 -4.84 -32.41
C SER A 452 15.52 -3.47 -33.03
N PRO A 453 15.65 -3.35 -34.37
CA PRO A 453 15.95 -2.10 -35.07
C PRO A 453 15.07 -0.91 -34.65
N HIS A 454 13.76 -1.09 -34.52
CA HIS A 454 12.84 -0.01 -34.16
C HIS A 454 12.94 0.44 -32.70
N TRP A 455 13.36 -0.44 -31.78
CA TRP A 455 13.61 -0.04 -30.38
C TRP A 455 14.78 0.94 -30.25
N TRP A 456 15.74 0.89 -31.17
CA TRP A 456 16.80 1.89 -31.22
C TRP A 456 16.26 3.29 -31.50
N GLN A 457 15.24 3.43 -32.34
CA GLN A 457 14.60 4.72 -32.61
C GLN A 457 13.92 5.25 -31.35
N ASP A 458 13.15 4.40 -30.65
CA ASP A 458 12.53 4.75 -29.36
C ASP A 458 13.56 5.16 -28.31
N LEU A 459 14.66 4.39 -28.20
CA LEU A 459 15.76 4.69 -27.28
C LEU A 459 16.38 6.04 -27.57
N PHE A 460 16.72 6.31 -28.84
CA PHE A 460 17.36 7.56 -29.20
C PHE A 460 16.43 8.76 -29.05
N GLN A 461 15.11 8.60 -29.14
CA GLN A 461 14.17 9.65 -28.73
C GLN A 461 14.30 9.97 -27.22
N ILE A 462 14.52 8.98 -26.36
CA ILE A 462 14.76 9.21 -24.92
C ILE A 462 16.13 9.86 -24.70
N ILE A 463 17.17 9.41 -25.41
CA ILE A 463 18.53 9.93 -25.28
C ILE A 463 18.61 11.37 -25.76
N PHE A 464 18.04 11.70 -26.92
CA PHE A 464 18.09 13.06 -27.46
C PHE A 464 17.31 14.06 -26.60
N ARG A 465 16.28 13.63 -25.86
CA ARG A 465 15.61 14.49 -24.87
C ARG A 465 16.53 15.00 -23.76
N ILE A 466 17.68 14.37 -23.51
CA ILE A 466 18.70 14.89 -22.57
C ILE A 466 19.22 16.27 -23.03
N PHE A 467 19.20 16.54 -24.34
CA PHE A 467 19.57 17.83 -24.91
C PHE A 467 18.37 18.81 -24.98
N ASP A 468 17.12 18.35 -24.85
CA ASP A 468 15.93 19.21 -24.93
C ASP A 468 15.75 20.14 -23.73
N ASN A 469 16.22 19.75 -22.53
CA ASN A 469 16.19 20.61 -21.32
C ASN A 469 16.89 21.96 -21.53
N MET A 470 17.68 22.08 -22.60
CA MET A 470 18.40 23.28 -23.02
C MET A 470 17.52 24.32 -23.74
N LYS A 471 16.32 23.93 -24.18
CA LYS A 471 15.36 24.80 -24.88
C LYS A 471 14.60 25.74 -23.92
N LEU A 472 14.70 25.52 -22.61
CA LEU A 472 14.06 26.37 -21.60
C LEU A 472 15.01 27.49 -21.11
N PRO A 473 14.53 28.74 -20.94
CA PRO A 473 15.41 29.90 -20.64
C PRO A 473 15.95 29.99 -19.19
N GLU A 474 15.67 29.04 -18.30
CA GLU A 474 15.87 29.29 -16.86
C GLU A 474 17.24 28.83 -16.35
N ARG A 475 17.97 29.78 -15.73
CA ARG A 475 19.25 29.67 -14.99
C ARG A 475 20.52 29.39 -15.81
N HIS A 476 21.18 30.47 -16.24
CA HIS A 476 22.44 30.45 -17.01
C HIS A 476 23.57 29.58 -16.43
N ASN A 477 23.78 29.57 -15.11
CA ASN A 477 24.89 28.80 -14.50
C ASN A 477 24.65 27.29 -14.51
N GLU A 478 23.44 26.84 -14.15
CA GLU A 478 23.06 25.42 -14.20
C GLU A 478 23.09 24.91 -15.66
N LYS A 479 22.67 25.76 -16.61
CA LYS A 479 22.77 25.50 -18.04
C LYS A 479 24.22 25.33 -18.51
N ALA A 480 25.14 26.18 -18.05
CA ALA A 480 26.55 26.08 -18.39
C ALA A 480 27.20 24.80 -17.86
N GLU A 481 26.93 24.43 -16.60
CA GLU A 481 27.42 23.18 -16.01
C GLU A 481 26.85 21.94 -16.73
N TRP A 482 25.55 21.95 -17.04
CA TRP A 482 24.89 20.88 -17.78
C TRP A 482 25.55 20.67 -19.16
N MET A 483 25.87 21.75 -19.88
CA MET A 483 26.55 21.67 -21.18
C MET A 483 27.95 21.05 -21.09
N THR A 484 28.75 21.49 -20.13
CA THR A 484 30.17 21.08 -20.04
C THR A 484 30.35 19.69 -19.46
N THR A 485 29.37 19.20 -18.69
CA THR A 485 29.43 17.90 -18.02
C THR A 485 28.53 16.86 -18.70
N THR A 486 27.21 17.00 -18.61
CA THR A 486 26.23 15.99 -19.03
C THR A 486 26.11 15.88 -20.53
N CYS A 487 25.91 16.99 -21.24
CA CYS A 487 25.82 16.96 -22.71
C CYS A 487 27.12 16.45 -23.31
N ASN A 488 28.25 16.92 -22.79
CA ASN A 488 29.57 16.48 -23.21
C ASN A 488 29.73 14.95 -23.05
N HIS A 489 29.46 14.42 -21.86
CA HIS A 489 29.53 12.97 -21.61
C HIS A 489 28.54 12.19 -22.48
N ALA A 490 27.29 12.66 -22.60
CA ALA A 490 26.27 12.01 -23.41
C ALA A 490 26.69 11.96 -24.88
N LEU A 491 27.28 13.03 -25.42
CA LEU A 491 27.68 13.11 -26.83
C LEU A 491 28.76 12.08 -27.18
N TYR A 492 29.81 11.96 -26.37
CA TYR A 492 30.82 10.93 -26.57
C TYR A 492 30.23 9.52 -26.42
N ALA A 493 29.38 9.31 -25.40
CA ALA A 493 28.77 8.00 -25.18
C ALA A 493 27.80 7.60 -26.31
N ILE A 494 27.11 8.56 -26.93
CA ILE A 494 26.30 8.35 -28.13
C ILE A 494 27.18 7.88 -29.28
N VAL A 495 28.28 8.58 -29.57
CA VAL A 495 29.19 8.21 -30.67
C VAL A 495 29.84 6.84 -30.44
N ASP A 496 30.18 6.50 -29.19
CA ASP A 496 30.68 5.18 -28.83
C ASP A 496 29.65 4.08 -29.16
N VAL A 497 28.39 4.26 -28.75
CA VAL A 497 27.30 3.33 -29.08
C VAL A 497 27.07 3.26 -30.58
N PHE A 498 27.07 4.41 -31.25
CA PHE A 498 26.89 4.51 -32.69
C PHE A 498 27.98 3.77 -33.46
N THR A 499 29.22 3.85 -32.98
CA THR A 499 30.37 3.13 -33.55
C THR A 499 30.27 1.64 -33.32
N GLN A 500 29.88 1.22 -32.11
CA GLN A 500 29.73 -0.19 -31.77
C GLN A 500 28.61 -0.88 -32.57
N TYR A 501 27.49 -0.18 -32.81
CA TYR A 501 26.31 -0.72 -33.48
C TYR A 501 26.02 -0.04 -34.84
N TYR A 502 27.06 0.45 -35.51
CA TYR A 502 26.92 1.24 -36.74
C TYR A 502 26.12 0.52 -37.84
N ASP A 503 26.27 -0.80 -37.95
CA ASP A 503 25.62 -1.58 -39.01
C ASP A 503 24.08 -1.53 -38.92
N VAL A 504 23.54 -1.26 -37.72
CA VAL A 504 22.11 -1.05 -37.49
C VAL A 504 21.80 0.45 -37.42
N LEU A 505 22.54 1.20 -36.60
CA LEU A 505 22.25 2.61 -36.31
C LEU A 505 22.53 3.54 -37.49
N GLY A 506 23.53 3.24 -38.31
CA GLY A 506 23.93 4.05 -39.46
C GLY A 506 22.81 4.25 -40.46
N ASN A 507 21.98 3.23 -40.69
CA ASN A 507 20.85 3.31 -41.60
C ASN A 507 19.60 3.95 -40.97
N LEU A 508 19.51 3.98 -39.64
CA LEU A 508 18.28 4.35 -38.93
C LEU A 508 18.31 5.76 -38.35
N LEU A 509 19.48 6.23 -37.90
CA LEU A 509 19.59 7.37 -36.98
C LEU A 509 20.78 8.31 -37.28
N LEU A 510 21.48 8.10 -38.40
CA LEU A 510 22.71 8.86 -38.70
C LEU A 510 22.40 10.32 -39.04
N ASP A 511 21.29 10.57 -39.73
CA ASP A 511 20.86 11.93 -40.08
C ASP A 511 20.50 12.71 -38.80
N GLU A 512 19.78 12.07 -37.86
CA GLU A 512 19.48 12.63 -36.55
C GLU A 512 20.74 12.90 -35.72
N LEU A 513 21.74 12.01 -35.78
CA LEU A 513 23.03 12.22 -35.12
C LEU A 513 23.77 13.43 -35.71
N PHE A 514 23.78 13.60 -37.04
CA PHE A 514 24.39 14.78 -37.66
C PHE A 514 23.69 16.07 -37.24
N VAL A 515 22.35 16.09 -37.23
CA VAL A 515 21.58 17.24 -36.73
C VAL A 515 21.96 17.55 -35.28
N GLN A 516 22.10 16.54 -34.43
CA GLN A 516 22.47 16.72 -33.03
C GLN A 516 23.92 17.23 -32.86
N LEU A 517 24.88 16.70 -33.62
CA LEU A 517 26.28 17.15 -33.60
C LEU A 517 26.41 18.60 -34.08
N HIS A 518 25.75 18.91 -35.19
CA HIS A 518 25.68 20.28 -35.73
C HIS A 518 25.07 21.24 -34.72
N TRP A 519 23.96 20.87 -34.08
CA TRP A 519 23.34 21.68 -33.02
C TRP A 519 24.29 21.92 -31.83
N CYS A 520 25.06 20.90 -31.40
CA CYS A 520 26.04 21.05 -30.32
C CYS A 520 27.14 22.06 -30.66
N VAL A 521 27.57 22.12 -31.93
CA VAL A 521 28.58 23.07 -32.41
C VAL A 521 28.03 24.51 -32.48
N GLN A 522 26.74 24.67 -32.76
CA GLN A 522 26.07 25.98 -32.80
C GLN A 522 25.85 26.62 -31.42
N GLN A 523 26.04 25.89 -30.32
CA GLN A 523 25.80 26.45 -28.98
C GLN A 523 26.88 27.46 -28.60
N ASP A 524 26.50 28.49 -27.82
CA ASP A 524 27.42 29.48 -27.22
C ASP A 524 28.19 28.88 -26.03
N ASN A 525 28.88 27.76 -26.28
CA ASN A 525 29.73 27.06 -25.33
C ASN A 525 30.91 26.40 -26.06
N LYS A 526 32.10 27.00 -25.94
CA LYS A 526 33.32 26.54 -26.61
C LYS A 526 33.67 25.08 -26.34
N GLN A 527 33.43 24.59 -25.12
CA GLN A 527 33.76 23.21 -24.77
C GLN A 527 32.79 22.22 -25.42
N LEU A 528 31.49 22.53 -25.44
CA LEU A 528 30.50 21.70 -26.11
C LEU A 528 30.73 21.67 -27.62
N ALA A 529 31.04 22.82 -28.23
CA ALA A 529 31.34 22.89 -29.65
C ALA A 529 32.57 22.06 -30.02
N ARG A 530 33.66 22.16 -29.23
CA ARG A 530 34.85 21.31 -29.39
C ARG A 530 34.53 19.82 -29.23
N SER A 531 33.64 19.49 -28.29
CA SER A 531 33.23 18.10 -28.07
C SER A 531 32.42 17.57 -29.24
N GLY A 532 31.56 18.40 -29.84
CA GLY A 532 30.82 18.09 -31.07
C GLY A 532 31.73 17.83 -32.26
N THR A 533 32.72 18.68 -32.51
CA THR A 533 33.68 18.47 -33.61
C THR A 533 34.52 17.21 -33.40
N ASN A 534 35.01 16.96 -32.18
CA ASN A 534 35.76 15.75 -31.86
C ASN A 534 34.90 14.48 -32.00
N CYS A 535 33.63 14.54 -31.60
CA CYS A 535 32.68 13.44 -31.75
C CYS A 535 32.41 13.12 -33.23
N LEU A 536 32.27 14.15 -34.08
CA LEU A 536 32.16 13.98 -35.53
C LEU A 536 33.43 13.36 -36.12
N GLU A 537 34.60 13.87 -35.74
CA GLU A 537 35.89 13.31 -36.15
C GLU A 537 36.01 11.83 -35.77
N ASN A 538 35.72 11.47 -34.53
CA ASN A 538 35.76 10.09 -34.05
C ASN A 538 34.78 9.17 -34.78
N LEU A 539 33.57 9.66 -35.07
CA LEU A 539 32.57 8.91 -35.84
C LEU A 539 33.10 8.56 -37.24
N VAL A 540 33.71 9.53 -37.91
CA VAL A 540 34.27 9.36 -39.27
C VAL A 540 35.51 8.47 -39.26
N ILE A 541 36.44 8.67 -38.33
CA ILE A 541 37.65 7.85 -38.23
C ILE A 541 37.29 6.39 -37.96
N SER A 542 36.32 6.15 -37.09
CA SER A 542 35.99 4.80 -36.63
C SER A 542 35.08 4.03 -37.61
N ASN A 543 34.22 4.73 -38.35
CA ASN A 543 33.20 4.10 -39.20
C ASN A 543 33.32 4.45 -40.69
N GLY A 544 34.25 5.31 -41.09
CA GLY A 544 34.36 5.80 -42.48
C GLY A 544 34.57 4.71 -43.53
N THR A 545 35.14 3.56 -43.14
CA THR A 545 35.26 2.38 -44.03
C THR A 545 33.91 1.70 -44.33
N LYS A 546 32.91 1.93 -43.48
CA LYS A 546 31.53 1.43 -43.61
C LYS A 546 30.60 2.43 -44.30
N PHE A 547 31.07 3.65 -44.58
CA PHE A 547 30.24 4.70 -45.17
C PHE A 547 29.98 4.42 -46.64
N SER A 548 28.72 4.54 -47.05
CA SER A 548 28.37 4.58 -48.47
C SER A 548 28.77 5.92 -49.09
N THR A 549 28.74 6.03 -50.41
CA THR A 549 28.96 7.31 -51.10
C THR A 549 27.97 8.37 -50.64
N GLU A 550 26.68 8.03 -50.50
CA GLU A 550 25.65 8.94 -49.97
C GLU A 550 25.98 9.38 -48.54
N THR A 551 26.43 8.45 -47.70
CA THR A 551 26.83 8.75 -46.32
C THR A 551 28.02 9.71 -46.28
N TRP A 552 29.00 9.52 -47.16
CA TRP A 552 30.13 10.43 -47.31
C TRP A 552 29.69 11.83 -47.76
N ASP A 553 28.77 11.92 -48.72
CA ASP A 553 28.23 13.21 -49.17
C ASP A 553 27.54 13.96 -48.02
N LYS A 554 26.68 13.28 -47.24
CA LYS A 554 26.03 13.86 -46.05
C LYS A 554 27.05 14.27 -44.98
N THR A 555 28.09 13.47 -44.76
CA THR A 555 29.15 13.75 -43.80
C THR A 555 29.94 15.01 -44.20
N CYS A 556 30.35 15.09 -45.47
CA CYS A 556 31.04 16.26 -46.03
C CYS A 556 30.18 17.51 -45.96
N GLN A 557 28.87 17.41 -46.23
CA GLN A 557 27.94 18.52 -46.09
C GLN A 557 27.86 19.00 -44.63
N CYS A 558 27.71 18.10 -43.66
CA CYS A 558 27.70 18.44 -42.23
C CYS A 558 29.01 19.14 -41.81
N MET A 559 30.17 18.69 -42.29
CA MET A 559 31.46 19.34 -42.04
C MET A 559 31.54 20.75 -42.64
N LEU A 560 31.05 20.94 -43.87
CA LEU A 560 30.98 22.25 -44.52
C LEU A 560 30.07 23.19 -43.74
N ASP A 561 28.90 22.73 -43.32
CA ASP A 561 27.95 23.53 -42.53
C ASP A 561 28.58 23.98 -41.20
N ILE A 562 29.28 23.08 -40.51
CA ILE A 562 30.05 23.41 -39.31
C ILE A 562 31.15 24.45 -39.60
N PHE A 563 31.90 24.29 -40.71
CA PHE A 563 32.97 25.22 -41.08
C PHE A 563 32.44 26.65 -41.32
N PHE A 564 31.26 26.78 -41.96
CA PHE A 564 30.64 28.09 -42.20
C PHE A 564 30.01 28.74 -40.96
N LEU A 565 29.79 27.97 -39.88
CA LEU A 565 29.31 28.52 -38.59
C LEU A 565 30.42 29.16 -37.76
N THR A 566 31.67 28.76 -37.98
CA THR A 566 32.84 29.39 -37.35
C THR A 566 33.20 30.68 -38.09
N PRO A 567 33.16 31.86 -37.43
CA PRO A 567 33.44 33.16 -38.06
C PRO A 567 34.89 33.36 -38.49
#